data_AF-A0A833PH90-F1
#
_entry.id   AF-A0A833PH90-F1
#
_cell.length_a   1.000
_cell.length_b   1.000
_cell.length_c   1.000
_cell.angle_alpha   90.00
_cell.angle_beta   90.00
_cell.angle_gamma   90.00
#
_symmetry.space_group_name_H-M   'P 1'
#
loop_
_entity.id
_entity.type
_entity.pdbx_description
1 polymer ?
#
loop_
_entity_poly.entity_id
_entity_poly.type
_entity_poly.pdbx_seq_one_letter_code
_entity_poly.pdbx_strand_id
1 'polypeptide(L)'
;MEQLKDRLDKVRKTRIQGRAARQKANIPTVSLVGYTNAGKSTLFNILANSDVYAADQLFATLDPTLRRLDWDGIGTLVLADTVGFVRNLAHSLVESFKATLEETLEATLLLHLTIAIAPHKLEQLIKQAHLPIDEILGEKAQQFKRPLEEFEIKR
;
A
#
# COMPACT_ATOMS: atom_id res chain seq x y z
N MET A 1 -1.99 -12.81 29.70
CA MET A 1 -0.73 -12.60 28.94
C MET A 1 -0.29 -13.85 28.19
N GLU A 2 -0.29 -15.03 28.82
CA GLU A 2 0.14 -16.30 28.22
C GLU A 2 -0.73 -16.75 27.02
N GLN A 3 -2.06 -16.66 27.15
CA GLN A 3 -3.01 -16.99 26.07
C GLN A 3 -2.86 -16.12 24.80
N LEU A 4 -2.40 -14.87 24.93
CA LEU A 4 -2.20 -13.99 23.78
C LEU A 4 -0.91 -14.36 23.02
N LYS A 5 0.14 -14.75 23.74
CA LYS A 5 1.39 -15.26 23.15
C LYS A 5 1.14 -16.56 22.38
N ASP A 6 0.40 -17.50 22.96
CA ASP A 6 0.08 -18.77 22.30
C ASP A 6 -0.74 -18.58 21.02
N ARG A 7 -1.67 -17.63 21.01
CA ARG A 7 -2.44 -17.27 19.80
C ARG A 7 -1.53 -16.67 18.73
N LEU A 8 -0.61 -15.78 19.10
CA LEU A 8 0.34 -15.19 18.17
C LEU A 8 1.25 -16.25 17.55
N ASP A 9 1.74 -17.19 18.36
CA ASP A 9 2.60 -18.29 17.90
C ASP A 9 1.86 -19.25 16.98
N LYS A 10 0.56 -19.49 17.23
CA LYS A 10 -0.28 -20.29 16.33
C LYS A 10 -0.42 -19.61 14.96
N VAL A 11 -0.71 -18.31 14.93
CA VAL A 11 -0.81 -17.54 13.67
C VAL A 11 0.51 -17.59 12.90
N ARG A 12 1.65 -17.38 13.59
CA ARG A 12 2.99 -17.49 12.99
C ARG A 12 3.24 -18.87 12.38
N LYS A 13 2.95 -19.96 13.11
CA LYS A 13 3.12 -21.33 12.60
C LYS A 13 2.27 -21.59 11.36
N THR A 14 1.00 -21.14 11.34
CA THR A 14 0.13 -21.28 10.17
C THR A 14 0.70 -20.55 8.95
N ARG A 15 1.26 -19.35 9.13
CA ARG A 15 1.92 -18.60 8.04
C ARG A 15 3.12 -19.37 7.47
N ILE A 16 4.02 -19.85 8.32
CA ILE A 16 5.21 -20.60 7.92
C ILE A 16 4.81 -21.86 7.13
N GLN A 17 3.81 -22.60 7.61
CA GLN A 17 3.32 -23.81 6.92
C GLN A 17 2.71 -23.48 5.56
N GLY A 18 1.86 -22.44 5.47
CA GLY A 18 1.30 -21.99 4.21
C GLY A 18 2.37 -21.58 3.20
N ARG A 19 3.42 -20.89 3.68
CA ARG A 19 4.58 -20.49 2.86
C ARG A 19 5.35 -21.70 2.35
N ALA A 20 5.69 -22.64 3.22
CA ALA A 20 6.42 -23.86 2.84
C ALA A 20 5.65 -24.68 1.80
N ALA A 21 4.32 -24.76 1.93
CA ALA A 21 3.46 -25.43 0.95
C ALA A 21 3.50 -24.75 -0.42
N ARG A 22 3.46 -23.40 -0.46
CA ARG A 22 3.56 -22.63 -1.72
C ARG A 22 4.91 -22.81 -2.40
N GLN A 23 6.01 -22.72 -1.64
CA GLN A 23 7.36 -22.92 -2.16
C GLN A 23 7.53 -24.34 -2.74
N LYS A 24 7.07 -25.37 -2.02
CA LYS A 24 7.13 -26.76 -2.51
C LYS A 24 6.34 -26.97 -3.79
N ALA A 25 5.24 -26.24 -3.97
CA ALA A 25 4.38 -26.30 -5.14
C ALA A 25 4.81 -25.37 -6.29
N ASN A 26 5.91 -24.63 -6.15
CA ASN A 26 6.39 -23.62 -7.11
C ASN A 26 5.30 -22.60 -7.51
N ILE A 27 4.43 -22.22 -6.57
CA ILE A 27 3.37 -21.24 -6.83
C ILE A 27 3.96 -19.83 -6.63
N PRO A 28 4.03 -19.00 -7.69
CA PRO A 28 4.55 -17.64 -7.55
C PRO A 28 3.64 -16.80 -6.68
N THR A 29 4.24 -15.89 -5.90
CA THR A 29 3.53 -14.94 -5.07
C THR A 29 3.80 -13.53 -5.55
N VAL A 30 2.74 -12.75 -5.82
CA VAL A 30 2.80 -11.34 -6.21
C VAL A 30 2.28 -10.51 -5.06
N SER A 31 3.07 -9.54 -4.61
CA SER A 31 2.72 -8.70 -3.46
C SER A 31 2.53 -7.24 -3.87
N LEU A 32 1.37 -6.68 -3.54
CA LEU A 32 1.05 -5.27 -3.76
C LEU A 32 1.71 -4.43 -2.67
N VAL A 33 2.57 -3.49 -3.04
CA VAL A 33 3.26 -2.59 -2.10
C VAL A 33 3.05 -1.12 -2.48
N GLY A 34 3.21 -0.21 -1.52
CA GLY A 34 2.98 1.22 -1.74
C GLY A 34 2.38 1.90 -0.52
N TYR A 35 2.31 3.24 -0.56
CA TYR A 35 1.77 4.04 0.54
C TYR A 35 0.34 3.67 0.91
N THR A 36 -0.04 3.98 2.15
CA THR A 36 -1.45 3.99 2.54
C THR A 36 -2.27 4.85 1.59
N ASN A 37 -3.51 4.42 1.36
CA ASN A 37 -4.43 4.98 0.37
C ASN A 37 -3.94 5.02 -1.09
N ALA A 38 -2.92 4.23 -1.46
CA ALA A 38 -2.50 4.09 -2.86
C ALA A 38 -3.46 3.23 -3.72
N GLY A 39 -4.58 2.78 -3.17
CA GLY A 39 -5.53 1.90 -3.87
C GLY A 39 -5.13 0.42 -3.94
N LYS A 40 -4.20 -0.04 -3.09
CA LYS A 40 -3.75 -1.45 -3.04
C LYS A 40 -4.91 -2.43 -2.83
N SER A 41 -5.70 -2.24 -1.77
CA SER A 41 -6.85 -3.11 -1.45
C SER A 41 -7.95 -3.02 -2.50
N THR A 42 -8.14 -1.85 -3.12
CA THR A 42 -9.05 -1.69 -4.26
C THR A 42 -8.60 -2.52 -5.46
N LEU A 43 -7.33 -2.42 -5.85
CA LEU A 43 -6.78 -3.22 -6.96
C LEU A 43 -6.83 -4.71 -6.64
N PHE A 44 -6.51 -5.07 -5.40
CA PHE A 44 -6.61 -6.45 -4.91
C PHE A 44 -8.02 -7.01 -5.11
N ASN A 45 -9.05 -6.28 -4.67
CA ASN A 45 -10.43 -6.70 -4.79
C ASN A 45 -10.86 -6.91 -6.25
N ILE A 46 -10.42 -6.03 -7.14
CA ILE A 46 -10.70 -6.14 -8.57
C ILE A 46 -10.03 -7.39 -9.15
N LEU A 47 -8.73 -7.58 -8.89
CA LEU A 47 -7.96 -8.70 -9.43
C LEU A 47 -8.37 -10.05 -8.83
N ALA A 48 -8.74 -10.07 -7.55
CA ALA A 48 -9.07 -11.28 -6.82
C ALA A 48 -10.56 -11.59 -6.75
N ASN A 49 -11.41 -10.74 -7.36
CA ASN A 49 -12.86 -10.78 -7.22
C ASN A 49 -13.29 -10.99 -5.75
N SER A 50 -12.80 -10.12 -4.87
CA SER A 50 -12.99 -10.21 -3.43
C SER A 50 -13.55 -8.93 -2.84
N ASP A 51 -14.16 -9.04 -1.66
CA ASP A 51 -14.72 -7.91 -0.90
C ASP A 51 -13.88 -7.62 0.37
N VAL A 52 -12.56 -7.56 0.23
CA VAL A 52 -11.69 -7.17 1.35
C VAL A 52 -11.96 -5.71 1.71
N TYR A 53 -11.97 -5.40 3.00
CA TYR A 53 -12.19 -4.03 3.47
C TYR A 53 -11.16 -3.08 2.87
N ALA A 54 -11.65 -2.02 2.23
CA ALA A 54 -10.87 -0.93 1.66
C ALA A 54 -11.51 0.40 2.07
N ALA A 55 -10.73 1.30 2.66
CA ALA A 55 -11.21 2.60 3.13
C ALA A 55 -10.11 3.65 3.10
N ASP A 56 -10.50 4.93 3.08
CA ASP A 56 -9.64 6.11 3.16
C ASP A 56 -9.11 6.32 4.60
N GLN A 57 -8.47 5.30 5.15
CA GLN A 57 -7.94 5.28 6.51
C GLN A 57 -6.52 4.69 6.52
N LEU A 58 -5.68 5.20 7.43
CA LEU A 58 -4.40 4.57 7.70
C LEU A 58 -4.62 3.15 8.21
N PHE A 59 -3.78 2.22 7.77
CA PHE A 59 -3.82 0.81 8.19
C PHE A 59 -5.12 0.07 7.88
N ALA A 60 -5.89 0.50 6.86
CA ALA A 60 -7.07 -0.25 6.38
C ALA A 60 -6.75 -1.74 6.11
N THR A 61 -5.52 -2.01 5.65
CA THR A 61 -4.91 -3.34 5.66
C THR A 61 -3.74 -3.36 6.65
N LEU A 62 -3.80 -4.26 7.63
CA LEU A 62 -2.76 -4.45 8.66
C LEU A 62 -2.03 -5.78 8.46
N ASP A 63 -2.81 -6.87 8.39
CA ASP A 63 -2.32 -8.19 8.05
C ASP A 63 -2.42 -8.43 6.54
N PRO A 64 -1.44 -9.15 5.95
CA PRO A 64 -1.48 -9.42 4.53
C PRO A 64 -2.68 -10.31 4.20
N THR A 65 -3.44 -9.93 3.17
CA THR A 65 -4.55 -10.74 2.68
C THR A 65 -4.11 -11.50 1.45
N LEU A 66 -4.19 -12.83 1.51
CA LEU A 66 -3.78 -13.72 0.43
C LEU A 66 -5.00 -14.25 -0.34
N ARG A 67 -4.92 -14.26 -1.66
CA ARG A 67 -5.87 -14.95 -2.54
C ARG A 67 -5.13 -15.73 -3.60
N ARG A 68 -5.58 -16.96 -3.83
CA ARG A 68 -5.09 -17.79 -4.92
C ARG A 68 -5.88 -17.48 -6.17
N LEU A 69 -5.18 -17.15 -7.24
CA LEU A 69 -5.76 -16.79 -8.53
C LEU A 69 -5.23 -17.74 -9.59
N ASP A 70 -6.07 -18.07 -10.57
CA ASP A 70 -5.64 -18.73 -11.80
C ASP A 70 -5.72 -17.71 -12.92
N TRP A 71 -4.57 -17.35 -13.48
CA TRP A 71 -4.49 -16.31 -14.51
C TRP A 71 -4.10 -16.94 -15.86
N ASP A 72 -4.88 -16.65 -16.89
CA ASP A 72 -4.62 -17.07 -18.26
C ASP A 72 -3.18 -16.75 -18.70
N GLY A 73 -2.48 -17.78 -19.21
CA GLY A 73 -1.10 -17.69 -19.68
C GLY A 73 -0.01 -17.80 -18.62
N ILE A 74 -0.33 -17.62 -17.33
CA ILE A 74 0.63 -17.73 -16.22
C ILE A 74 0.34 -18.96 -15.34
N GLY A 75 -0.92 -19.34 -15.22
CA GLY A 75 -1.40 -20.39 -14.33
C GLY A 75 -1.66 -19.87 -12.91
N THR A 76 -1.55 -20.77 -11.94
CA THR A 76 -1.88 -20.48 -10.55
C THR A 76 -0.83 -19.59 -9.88
N LEU A 77 -1.28 -18.51 -9.25
CA LEU A 77 -0.46 -17.64 -8.42
C LEU A 77 -1.17 -17.26 -7.13
N VAL A 78 -0.43 -16.64 -6.20
CA VAL A 78 -1.01 -16.02 -5.01
C VAL A 78 -0.81 -14.51 -5.08
N LEU A 79 -1.90 -13.75 -5.00
CA LEU A 79 -1.88 -12.31 -4.84
C LEU A 79 -1.95 -11.97 -3.35
N ALA A 80 -1.12 -11.02 -2.92
CA ALA A 80 -1.09 -10.51 -1.56
C ALA A 80 -1.37 -9.00 -1.53
N ASP A 81 -2.39 -8.57 -0.79
CA ASP A 81 -2.50 -7.18 -0.33
C ASP A 81 -1.71 -7.02 0.96
N THR A 82 -0.97 -5.92 1.10
CA THR A 82 -0.04 -5.71 2.22
C THR A 82 -0.31 -4.41 2.97
N VAL A 83 0.31 -4.29 4.14
CA VAL A 83 0.31 -3.04 4.90
C VAL A 83 0.90 -1.91 4.07
N GLY A 84 0.19 -0.78 4.02
CA GLY A 84 0.67 0.40 3.31
C GLY A 84 1.84 1.07 4.01
N PHE A 85 2.75 1.67 3.24
CA PHE A 85 3.79 2.50 3.82
C PHE A 85 3.18 3.72 4.52
N VAL A 86 3.73 4.05 5.68
CA VAL A 86 3.39 5.24 6.47
C VAL A 86 4.70 5.93 6.83
N ARG A 87 4.74 7.25 6.73
CA ARG A 87 5.91 8.05 7.13
C ARG A 87 5.95 8.15 8.65
N ASN A 88 7.15 8.22 9.23
CA ASN A 88 7.36 8.42 10.68
C ASN A 88 6.63 7.39 11.56
N LEU A 89 6.71 6.11 11.19
CA LEU A 89 6.22 5.02 12.02
C LEU A 89 6.99 4.95 13.35
N ALA A 90 6.29 4.91 14.47
CA ALA A 90 6.90 4.65 15.77
C ALA A 90 7.61 3.29 15.76
N HIS A 91 8.79 3.20 16.39
CA HIS A 91 9.60 1.97 16.42
C HIS A 91 8.82 0.75 16.94
N SER A 92 7.93 0.93 17.92
CA SER A 92 7.06 -0.14 18.46
C SER A 92 6.08 -0.71 17.44
N LEU A 93 5.62 0.11 16.48
CA LEU A 93 4.75 -0.34 15.39
C LEU A 93 5.55 -1.12 14.35
N VAL A 94 6.78 -0.69 14.05
CA VAL A 94 7.67 -1.39 13.10
C VAL A 94 7.92 -2.84 13.54
N GLU A 95 8.15 -3.08 14.83
CA GLU A 95 8.32 -4.44 15.37
C GLU A 95 7.06 -5.31 15.19
N SER A 96 5.88 -4.70 15.36
CA SER A 96 4.60 -5.36 15.20
C SER A 96 4.31 -5.73 13.74
N PHE A 97 4.82 -4.96 12.78
CA PHE A 97 4.70 -5.21 11.34
C PHE A 97 5.80 -6.10 10.77
N LYS A 98 6.84 -6.42 11.52
CA LYS A 98 7.96 -7.21 10.99
C LYS A 98 7.49 -8.55 10.42
N ALA A 99 6.58 -9.22 11.12
CA ALA A 99 5.99 -10.49 10.69
C ALA A 99 5.02 -10.36 9.50
N THR A 100 4.53 -9.15 9.18
CA THR A 100 3.70 -8.89 7.99
C THR A 100 4.54 -8.45 6.79
N LEU A 101 5.66 -7.76 7.03
CA LEU A 101 6.65 -7.41 6.02
C LEU A 101 7.45 -8.62 5.52
N GLU A 102 7.70 -9.62 6.37
CA GLU A 102 8.34 -10.88 5.98
C GLU A 102 7.63 -11.58 4.83
N GLU A 103 6.29 -11.59 4.79
CA GLU A 103 5.53 -12.16 3.67
C GLU A 103 5.76 -11.38 2.35
N THR A 104 6.00 -10.07 2.46
CA THR A 104 6.27 -9.21 1.29
C THR A 104 7.67 -9.47 0.73
N LEU A 105 8.67 -9.60 1.59
CA LEU A 105 10.07 -9.84 1.19
C LEU A 105 10.26 -11.15 0.41
N GLU A 106 9.35 -12.09 0.61
CA GLU A 106 9.42 -13.45 0.04
C GLU A 106 8.57 -13.59 -1.24
N ALA A 107 7.92 -12.50 -1.66
CA ALA A 107 7.18 -12.48 -2.90
C ALA A 107 8.14 -12.67 -4.09
N THR A 108 7.70 -13.46 -5.06
CA THR A 108 8.37 -13.61 -6.34
C THR A 108 8.41 -12.29 -7.11
N LEU A 109 7.39 -11.45 -6.91
CA LEU A 109 7.28 -10.13 -7.52
C LEU A 109 6.66 -9.13 -6.55
N LEU A 110 7.29 -7.95 -6.45
CA LEU A 110 6.72 -6.78 -5.81
C LEU A 110 6.06 -5.88 -6.86
N LEU A 111 4.75 -5.70 -6.77
CA LEU A 111 4.01 -4.76 -7.60
C LEU A 111 3.82 -3.46 -6.82
N HIS A 112 4.62 -2.45 -7.15
CA HIS A 112 4.59 -1.16 -6.48
C HIS A 112 3.51 -0.23 -7.07
N LEU A 113 2.47 0.03 -6.29
CA LEU A 113 1.38 0.93 -6.64
C LEU A 113 1.73 2.36 -6.21
N THR A 114 1.59 3.28 -7.16
CA THR A 114 1.76 4.72 -6.94
C THR A 114 0.54 5.48 -7.41
N ILE A 115 0.24 6.59 -6.74
CA ILE A 115 -0.86 7.48 -7.14
C ILE A 115 -0.29 8.53 -8.09
N ALA A 116 -0.92 8.67 -9.25
CA ALA A 116 -0.66 9.78 -10.17
C ALA A 116 -1.90 10.68 -10.25
N ILE A 117 -1.73 11.97 -9.99
CA ILE A 117 -2.80 12.98 -10.10
C ILE A 117 -2.28 14.07 -11.03
N ALA A 118 -3.10 14.43 -12.04
CA ALA A 118 -2.77 15.52 -12.93
C ALA A 118 -2.61 16.82 -12.12
N PRO A 119 -1.57 17.64 -12.38
CA PRO A 119 -1.28 18.83 -11.58
C PRO A 119 -2.52 19.71 -11.37
N HIS A 120 -3.20 20.13 -12.45
CA HIS A 120 -4.38 21.00 -12.35
C HIS A 120 -5.47 20.46 -11.40
N LYS A 121 -5.65 19.13 -11.36
CA LYS A 121 -6.64 18.48 -10.48
C LYS A 121 -6.17 18.48 -9.04
N LEU A 122 -4.88 18.27 -8.80
CA LEU A 122 -4.29 18.39 -7.46
C LEU A 122 -4.42 19.82 -6.92
N GLU A 123 -4.12 20.82 -7.74
CA GLU A 123 -4.28 22.23 -7.40
C GLU A 123 -5.73 22.56 -7.02
N GLN A 124 -6.70 22.09 -7.83
CA GLN A 124 -8.12 22.28 -7.55
C GLN A 124 -8.54 21.64 -6.21
N LEU A 125 -8.10 20.41 -5.93
CA LEU A 125 -8.41 19.71 -4.68
C LEU A 125 -7.83 20.44 -3.46
N ILE A 126 -6.57 20.90 -3.54
CA ILE A 126 -5.90 21.64 -2.47
C ILE A 126 -6.63 22.96 -2.21
N LYS A 127 -7.02 23.69 -3.26
CA LYS A 127 -7.79 24.94 -3.16
C LYS A 127 -9.16 24.73 -2.53
N GLN A 128 -9.89 23.70 -2.95
CA GLN A 128 -11.21 23.36 -2.38
C GLN A 128 -11.11 23.00 -0.90
N ALA A 129 -10.04 22.30 -0.50
CA ALA A 129 -9.77 21.94 0.88
C ALA A 129 -9.21 23.10 1.73
N HIS A 130 -8.99 24.29 1.14
CA HIS A 130 -8.35 25.45 1.78
C HIS A 130 -7.00 25.13 2.41
N LEU A 131 -6.25 24.21 1.80
CA LEU A 131 -4.97 23.76 2.32
C LEU A 131 -3.80 24.57 1.72
N PRO A 132 -2.75 24.86 2.51
CA PRO A 132 -1.60 25.61 2.03
C PRO A 132 -0.74 24.78 1.06
N ILE A 133 -0.83 25.09 -0.24
CA ILE A 133 -0.14 24.33 -1.30
C ILE A 133 1.38 24.33 -1.13
N ASP A 134 1.96 25.46 -0.71
CA ASP A 134 3.39 25.63 -0.50
C ASP A 134 3.88 24.78 0.69
N GLU A 135 3.09 24.65 1.76
CA GLU A 135 3.43 23.82 2.91
C GLU A 135 3.32 22.32 2.59
N ILE A 136 2.32 21.93 1.79
CA ILE A 136 2.08 20.53 1.43
C ILE A 136 3.11 20.03 0.42
N LEU A 137 3.41 20.84 -0.61
CA LEU A 137 4.22 20.41 -1.75
C LEU A 137 5.67 20.88 -1.66
N GLY A 138 6.01 21.80 -0.76
CA GLY A 138 7.35 22.34 -0.61
C GLY A 138 7.88 22.89 -1.93
N GLU A 139 9.10 22.49 -2.32
CA GLU A 139 9.69 22.90 -3.60
C GLU A 139 8.84 22.53 -4.82
N LYS A 140 8.08 21.44 -4.74
CA LYS A 140 7.17 21.02 -5.83
C LYS A 140 5.97 21.96 -6.00
N ALA A 141 5.74 22.90 -5.10
CA ALA A 141 4.73 23.94 -5.29
C ALA A 141 5.08 24.89 -6.46
N GLN A 142 6.36 24.99 -6.84
CA GLN A 142 6.79 25.85 -7.95
C GLN A 142 6.08 25.54 -9.27
N GLN A 143 5.75 24.26 -9.53
CA GLN A 143 5.03 23.86 -10.76
C GLN A 143 3.57 24.37 -10.81
N PHE A 144 3.03 24.85 -9.69
CA PHE A 144 1.67 25.37 -9.55
C PHE A 144 1.62 26.90 -9.50
N LYS A 145 2.76 27.58 -9.46
CA LYS A 145 2.81 29.03 -9.51
C LYS A 145 2.56 29.46 -10.94
N ARG A 146 1.47 30.21 -11.18
CA ARG A 146 1.25 30.86 -12.47
C ARG A 146 2.41 31.84 -12.70
N PRO A 147 3.06 31.83 -13.88
CA PRO A 147 4.01 32.88 -14.21
C PRO A 147 3.26 34.22 -14.15
N LEU A 148 3.76 35.14 -13.31
CA LEU A 148 3.25 36.50 -13.27
C LEU A 148 3.42 37.10 -14.66
N GLU A 149 2.34 37.59 -15.25
CA GLU A 149 2.42 38.30 -16.52
C GLU A 149 3.12 39.66 -16.29
N GLU A 150 3.83 40.21 -17.28
CA GLU A 150 4.67 41.41 -17.12
C GLU A 150 3.93 42.62 -16.51
N PHE A 151 2.60 42.66 -16.62
CA PHE A 151 1.75 43.70 -16.02
C PHE A 151 1.38 43.46 -14.55
N GLU A 152 1.60 42.26 -14.00
CA GLU A 152 1.33 41.90 -12.60
C GLU A 152 2.53 42.14 -11.68
N ILE A 153 3.70 42.48 -12.25
CA ILE A 153 4.86 42.94 -11.48
C ILE A 153 4.52 44.35 -10.96
N LYS A 154 4.00 44.43 -9.73
CA LYS A 154 3.83 45.70 -9.01
C LYS A 154 5.17 46.43 -8.91
N ARG A 155 5.15 47.73 -9.25
CA ARG A 155 6.16 48.73 -8.85
C ARG A 155 6.44 48.66 -7.35
#